data_AF-A0A0G0LT94-F1
#
_entry.id   AF-A0A0G0LT94-F1
#
_cell.length_a   1.000
_cell.length_b   1.000
_cell.length_c   1.000
_cell.angle_alpha   90.00
_cell.angle_beta   90.00
_cell.angle_gamma   90.00
#
_symmetry.space_group_name_H-M   'P 1'
#
loop_
_entity.id
_entity.type
_entity.pdbx_description
1 polymer ?
#
loop_
_entity_poly.entity_id
_entity_poly.type
_entity_poly.pdbx_seq_one_letter_code
_entity_poly.pdbx_strand_id
1 'polypeptide(L)'
;MNLKLLYEILGDTTVQLRKGSEVDSHQSGNVQVTEIYAMPHESESKDLEMVDCHFITVGVDKAKAKARKGELINLLKSYPQPERLAQGPSYIEVGGVIGDQGAAFQLFALGQALGLWNIITPETLGIEGQEASTLAGQGFVMIDGFKVA
;
A
#
# COMPACT_ATOMS: atom_id res chain seq x y z
N MET A 1 8.01 -14.28 8.93
CA MET A 1 6.62 -14.08 8.47
C MET A 1 6.22 -15.12 7.43
N ASN A 2 4.99 -15.63 7.48
CA ASN A 2 4.45 -16.56 6.47
C ASN A 2 3.93 -15.76 5.26
N LEU A 3 4.75 -15.63 4.20
CA LEU A 3 4.39 -14.85 3.01
C LEU A 3 3.19 -15.43 2.25
N LYS A 4 3.02 -16.75 2.23
CA LYS A 4 1.85 -17.37 1.59
C LYS A 4 0.55 -16.89 2.23
N LEU A 5 0.49 -16.93 3.56
CA LEU A 5 -0.67 -16.43 4.31
C LEU A 5 -0.87 -14.92 4.11
N LEU A 6 0.22 -14.15 4.02
CA LEU A 6 0.12 -12.71 3.70
C LEU A 6 -0.61 -12.50 2.38
N TYR A 7 -0.14 -13.12 1.30
CA TYR A 7 -0.74 -12.96 -0.03
C TYR A 7 -2.19 -13.46 -0.08
N GLU A 8 -2.51 -14.53 0.65
CA GLU A 8 -3.90 -15.01 0.79
C GLU A 8 -4.79 -13.96 1.45
N ILE A 9 -4.35 -13.35 2.56
CA ILE A 9 -5.09 -12.27 3.23
C ILE A 9 -5.23 -11.06 2.30
N LEU A 10 -4.14 -10.60 1.68
CA LEU A 10 -4.15 -9.43 0.81
C LEU A 10 -5.06 -9.64 -0.41
N GLY A 11 -4.97 -10.79 -1.07
CA GLY A 11 -5.80 -11.10 -2.24
C GLY A 11 -7.28 -11.29 -1.93
N ASP A 12 -7.63 -11.73 -0.72
CA ASP A 12 -9.03 -11.86 -0.30
C ASP A 12 -9.65 -10.53 0.13
N THR A 13 -8.84 -9.63 0.73
CA THR A 13 -9.33 -8.43 1.42
C THR A 13 -9.09 -7.12 0.69
N THR A 14 -8.21 -7.10 -0.33
CA THR A 14 -7.80 -5.85 -0.99
C THR A 14 -7.73 -5.98 -2.51
N VAL A 15 -7.87 -4.86 -3.20
CA VAL A 15 -7.68 -4.73 -4.65
C VAL A 15 -6.84 -3.49 -4.93
N GLN A 16 -5.78 -3.63 -5.73
CA GLN A 16 -4.99 -2.49 -6.21
C GLN A 16 -5.72 -1.81 -7.37
N LEU A 17 -5.82 -0.49 -7.32
CA LEU A 17 -6.60 0.33 -8.25
C LEU A 17 -5.72 1.44 -8.81
N ARG A 18 -5.77 1.61 -10.13
CA ARG A 18 -5.06 2.72 -10.78
C ARG A 18 -5.85 4.02 -10.62
N LYS A 19 -5.11 5.13 -10.47
CA LYS A 19 -5.66 6.50 -10.44
C LYS A 19 -5.72 7.15 -11.81
N GLY A 20 -4.83 6.75 -12.72
CA GLY A 20 -4.68 7.32 -14.05
C GLY A 20 -5.15 6.40 -15.18
N SER A 21 -4.77 6.77 -16.40
CA SER A 21 -5.02 6.01 -17.62
C SER A 21 -4.45 4.58 -17.55
N GLU A 22 -5.09 3.64 -18.24
CA GLU A 22 -4.59 2.26 -18.36
C GLU A 22 -3.25 2.19 -19.10
N VAL A 23 -3.06 3.09 -20.07
CA VAL A 23 -1.81 3.22 -20.82
C VAL A 23 -1.33 4.65 -20.68
N ASP A 24 -0.08 4.82 -20.27
CA ASP A 24 0.60 6.11 -20.26
C ASP A 24 1.89 6.03 -21.09
N SER A 25 2.19 7.09 -21.83
CA SER A 25 3.38 7.17 -22.69
C SER A 25 4.11 8.47 -22.43
N HIS A 26 5.34 8.38 -21.95
CA HIS A 26 6.17 9.55 -21.66
C HIS A 26 7.61 9.35 -22.14
N GLN A 27 8.33 10.46 -22.33
CA GLN A 27 9.78 10.41 -22.57
C GLN A 27 10.55 10.39 -21.26
N SER A 28 11.45 9.42 -21.13
CA SER A 28 12.44 9.37 -20.04
C SER A 28 13.84 9.46 -20.66
N GLY A 29 14.40 10.66 -20.63
CA GLY A 29 15.61 10.99 -21.40
C GLY A 29 15.38 10.82 -22.90
N ASN A 30 16.18 9.97 -23.56
CA ASN A 30 16.05 9.70 -25.00
C ASN A 30 15.19 8.46 -25.32
N VAL A 31 14.52 7.88 -24.32
CA VAL A 31 13.73 6.65 -24.47
C VAL A 31 12.25 6.99 -24.34
N GLN A 32 11.44 6.51 -25.28
CA GLN A 32 9.99 6.51 -25.14
C GLN A 32 9.59 5.32 -24.27
N VAL A 33 8.97 5.61 -23.13
CA VAL A 33 8.46 4.62 -22.18
C VAL A 33 6.95 4.55 -22.34
N THR A 34 6.42 3.33 -22.44
CA THR A 34 4.98 3.06 -22.40
C THR A 34 4.71 2.17 -21.20
N GLU A 35 3.93 2.69 -20.25
CA GLU A 35 3.53 1.98 -19.05
C GLU A 35 2.11 1.48 -19.23
N ILE A 36 1.89 0.20 -18.90
CA ILE A 36 0.59 -0.44 -18.97
C ILE A 36 0.19 -0.85 -17.55
N TYR A 37 -0.86 -0.22 -17.05
CA TYR A 37 -1.42 -0.44 -15.72
C TYR A 37 -2.60 -1.41 -15.82
N ALA A 38 -2.31 -2.72 -15.75
CA ALA A 38 -3.29 -3.80 -15.82
C ALA A 38 -4.10 -3.96 -14.50
N MET A 39 -4.63 -2.86 -13.97
CA MET A 39 -5.44 -2.78 -12.75
C MET A 39 -6.74 -2.01 -13.05
N PRO A 40 -7.86 -2.32 -12.37
CA PRO A 40 -9.09 -1.55 -12.54
C PRO A 40 -8.92 -0.09 -12.08
N HIS A 41 -9.66 0.85 -12.68
CA HIS A 41 -9.68 2.23 -12.19
C HIS A 41 -10.33 2.29 -10.81
N GLU A 42 -9.85 3.19 -9.95
CA GLU A 42 -10.54 3.50 -8.69
C GLU A 42 -12.03 3.88 -8.86
N SER A 43 -12.43 4.48 -10.00
CA SER A 43 -13.83 4.81 -10.27
C SER A 43 -14.73 3.60 -10.57
N GLU A 44 -14.12 2.44 -10.87
CA GLU A 44 -14.84 1.20 -11.18
C GLU A 44 -15.18 0.41 -9.92
N SER A 45 -14.49 0.70 -8.80
CA SER A 45 -14.73 0.01 -7.54
C SER A 45 -15.92 0.64 -6.80
N LYS A 46 -16.92 -0.20 -6.49
CA LYS A 46 -18.06 0.15 -5.65
C LYS A 46 -18.00 -0.72 -4.40
N ASP A 47 -18.37 -0.15 -3.26
CA ASP A 47 -18.49 -0.84 -1.96
C ASP A 47 -17.17 -1.19 -1.25
N LEU A 48 -16.02 -0.72 -1.73
CA LEU A 48 -14.73 -0.82 -1.02
C LEU A 48 -14.37 0.47 -0.28
N GLU A 49 -13.66 0.34 0.84
CA GLU A 49 -12.99 1.49 1.44
C GLU A 49 -11.74 1.83 0.63
N MET A 50 -11.76 3.00 0.01
CA MET A 50 -10.67 3.47 -0.84
C MET A 50 -9.61 4.13 0.03
N VAL A 51 -8.40 3.58 0.01
CA VAL A 51 -7.24 4.13 0.73
C VAL A 51 -6.24 4.64 -0.29
N ASP A 52 -5.94 5.92 -0.21
CA ASP A 52 -4.93 6.57 -1.04
C ASP A 52 -3.51 6.25 -0.52
N CYS A 53 -2.69 5.62 -1.36
CA CYS A 53 -1.30 5.29 -1.09
C CYS A 53 -0.33 6.11 -1.96
N HIS A 54 -0.70 7.34 -2.34
CA HIS A 54 -0.03 8.24 -3.28
C HIS A 54 -0.03 7.74 -4.73
N PHE A 55 0.70 6.65 -5.04
CA PHE A 55 0.86 6.13 -6.40
C PHE A 55 -0.34 5.34 -6.90
N ILE A 56 -0.96 4.60 -5.99
CA ILE A 56 -2.14 3.78 -6.27
C ILE A 56 -3.19 4.05 -5.22
N THR A 57 -4.43 3.68 -5.54
CA THR A 57 -5.49 3.56 -4.56
C THR A 57 -5.67 2.07 -4.26
N VAL A 58 -5.88 1.72 -3.00
CA VAL A 58 -6.20 0.34 -2.62
C VAL A 58 -7.62 0.31 -2.09
N GLY A 59 -8.47 -0.49 -2.73
CA GLY A 59 -9.80 -0.78 -2.22
C GLY A 59 -9.73 -1.89 -1.17
N VAL A 60 -10.30 -1.67 0.01
CA VAL A 60 -10.35 -2.64 1.12
C VAL A 60 -11.78 -3.10 1.35
N ASP A 61 -12.01 -4.42 1.31
CA ASP A 61 -13.27 -5.03 1.74
C ASP A 61 -13.30 -5.06 3.28
N LYS A 62 -14.03 -4.12 3.88
CA LYS A 62 -14.13 -3.99 5.35
C LYS A 62 -14.65 -5.25 6.03
N ALA A 63 -15.58 -5.97 5.42
CA ALA A 63 -16.20 -7.14 6.03
C ALA A 63 -15.18 -8.27 6.12
N LYS A 64 -14.50 -8.56 5.01
CA LYS A 64 -13.45 -9.57 4.95
C LYS A 64 -12.22 -9.19 5.77
N ALA A 65 -11.79 -7.93 5.69
CA ALA A 65 -10.67 -7.41 6.46
C ALA A 65 -10.89 -7.63 7.97
N LYS A 66 -12.09 -7.31 8.48
CA LYS A 66 -12.45 -7.54 9.88
C LYS A 66 -12.41 -9.03 10.25
N ALA A 67 -12.92 -9.90 9.38
CA ALA A 67 -12.88 -11.35 9.60
C ALA A 67 -11.45 -11.91 9.68
N ARG A 68 -10.52 -11.35 8.89
CA ARG A 68 -9.10 -11.75 8.84
C ARG A 68 -8.20 -11.00 9.83
N LYS A 69 -8.72 -10.03 10.59
CA LYS A 69 -7.91 -9.14 11.45
C LYS A 69 -6.99 -9.89 12.41
N GLY A 70 -7.51 -10.94 13.07
CA GLY A 70 -6.73 -11.74 14.01
C GLY A 70 -5.57 -12.49 13.35
N GLU A 71 -5.81 -13.06 12.16
CA GLU A 71 -4.78 -13.74 11.36
C GLU A 71 -3.68 -12.76 10.94
N LEU A 72 -4.08 -11.57 10.47
CA LEU A 72 -3.14 -10.52 10.10
C LEU A 72 -2.29 -10.07 11.28
N ILE A 73 -2.88 -9.79 12.45
CA ILE A 73 -2.12 -9.38 13.64
C ILE A 73 -1.12 -10.46 14.05
N ASN A 74 -1.52 -11.73 14.08
CA ASN A 74 -0.62 -12.83 14.41
C ASN A 74 0.52 -12.97 13.39
N LEU A 75 0.22 -12.74 12.11
CA LEU A 75 1.23 -12.71 11.06
C LEU A 75 2.23 -11.57 11.27
N LEU A 76 1.75 -10.35 11.57
CA LEU A 76 2.58 -9.16 11.80
C LEU A 76 3.47 -9.29 13.05
N LYS A 77 3.03 -10.02 14.08
CA LYS A 77 3.89 -10.38 15.22
C LYS A 77 5.11 -11.24 14.81
N SER A 78 5.05 -11.91 13.65
CA SER A 78 6.15 -12.70 13.08
C SER A 78 6.95 -11.95 12.01
N TYR A 79 6.76 -10.63 11.91
CA TYR A 79 7.54 -9.78 11.01
C TYR A 79 9.03 -9.87 11.38
N PRO A 80 9.97 -9.98 10.41
CA PRO A 80 11.39 -10.25 10.71
C PRO A 80 12.07 -9.22 11.62
N GLN A 81 11.63 -7.96 11.56
CA GLN A 81 12.14 -6.84 12.33
C GLN A 81 10.95 -6.11 13.00
N PRO A 82 10.36 -6.69 14.06
CA PRO A 82 9.13 -6.17 14.66
C PRO A 82 9.29 -4.74 15.20
N GLU A 83 10.46 -4.40 15.71
CA GLU A 83 10.81 -3.04 16.14
C GLU A 83 10.80 -2.03 14.98
N ARG A 84 11.25 -2.44 13.79
CA ARG A 84 11.21 -1.59 12.59
C ARG A 84 9.78 -1.33 12.18
N LEU A 85 8.95 -2.38 12.16
CA LEU A 85 7.53 -2.26 11.83
C LEU A 85 6.79 -1.34 12.82
N ALA A 86 7.16 -1.37 14.11
CA ALA A 86 6.63 -0.47 15.13
C ALA A 86 7.11 0.99 14.99
N GLN A 87 8.25 1.24 14.32
CA GLN A 87 8.82 2.57 14.09
C GLN A 87 8.29 3.28 12.85
N GLY A 88 7.53 2.60 12.00
CA GLY A 88 6.93 3.21 10.83
C GLY A 88 7.80 3.16 9.58
N PRO A 89 8.05 1.96 9.02
CA PRO A 89 8.89 1.81 7.84
C PRO A 89 8.20 2.35 6.58
N SER A 90 8.99 2.62 5.55
CA SER A 90 8.47 2.99 4.22
C SER A 90 7.96 1.77 3.45
N TYR A 91 7.14 2.01 2.45
CA TYR A 91 6.68 0.96 1.53
C TYR A 91 7.86 0.26 0.81
N ILE A 92 8.99 0.96 0.60
CA ILE A 92 10.20 0.39 0.00
C ILE A 92 10.81 -0.64 0.94
N GLU A 93 10.93 -0.31 2.23
CA GLU A 93 11.47 -1.23 3.23
C GLU A 93 10.57 -2.45 3.42
N VAL A 94 9.26 -2.22 3.57
CA VAL A 94 8.28 -3.31 3.72
C VAL A 94 8.18 -4.15 2.44
N GLY A 95 8.22 -3.51 1.27
CA GLY A 95 8.28 -4.18 -0.02
C GLY A 95 9.56 -5.00 -0.19
N GLY A 96 10.69 -4.56 0.35
CA GLY A 96 11.92 -5.35 0.40
C GLY A 96 11.81 -6.62 1.24
N VAL A 97 11.04 -6.57 2.34
CA VAL A 97 10.77 -7.75 3.19
C VAL A 97 9.77 -8.71 2.53
N ILE A 98 8.74 -8.17 1.87
CA ILE A 98 7.68 -8.98 1.20
C ILE A 98 8.15 -9.52 -0.16
N GLY A 99 9.07 -8.81 -0.81
CA GLY A 99 9.48 -9.03 -2.20
C GLY A 99 8.58 -8.34 -3.24
N ASP A 100 7.62 -7.52 -2.81
CA ASP A 100 6.62 -6.87 -3.67
C ASP A 100 6.14 -5.54 -3.05
N GLN A 101 6.37 -4.43 -3.76
CA GLN A 101 5.94 -3.08 -3.32
C GLN A 101 4.43 -2.86 -3.45
N GLY A 102 3.77 -3.48 -4.43
CA GLY A 102 2.31 -3.46 -4.55
C GLY A 102 1.65 -4.15 -3.37
N ALA A 103 2.19 -5.29 -2.95
CA ALA A 103 1.74 -5.99 -1.74
C ALA A 103 2.01 -5.16 -0.47
N ALA A 104 3.08 -4.36 -0.42
CA ALA A 104 3.33 -3.42 0.68
C ALA A 104 2.24 -2.34 0.75
N PHE A 105 1.83 -1.75 -0.37
CA PHE A 105 0.71 -0.80 -0.41
C PHE A 105 -0.61 -1.45 0.02
N GLN A 106 -0.88 -2.69 -0.41
CA GLN A 106 -2.06 -3.43 0.05
C GLN A 106 -2.04 -3.65 1.55
N LEU A 107 -0.89 -4.03 2.11
CA LEU A 107 -0.72 -4.19 3.55
C LEU A 107 -0.94 -2.86 4.28
N PHE A 108 -0.38 -1.77 3.78
CA PHE A 108 -0.54 -0.42 4.35
C PHE A 108 -2.01 -0.02 4.43
N ALA A 109 -2.72 -0.15 3.32
CA ALA A 109 -4.15 0.16 3.24
C ALA A 109 -4.99 -0.71 4.16
N LEU A 110 -4.73 -2.02 4.17
CA LEU A 110 -5.43 -2.96 5.04
C LEU A 110 -5.23 -2.63 6.53
N GLY A 111 -4.00 -2.31 6.93
CA GLY A 111 -3.72 -1.94 8.31
C GLY A 111 -4.36 -0.62 8.72
N GLN A 112 -4.41 0.37 7.84
CA GLN A 112 -5.15 1.62 8.07
C GLN A 112 -6.65 1.36 8.25
N ALA A 113 -7.26 0.60 7.34
CA ALA A 113 -8.67 0.23 7.42
C ALA A 113 -9.02 -0.54 8.72
N LEU A 114 -8.06 -1.28 9.27
CA LEU A 114 -8.20 -2.05 10.51
C LEU A 114 -7.79 -1.28 11.78
N GLY A 115 -7.31 -0.03 11.63
CA GLY A 115 -6.85 0.82 12.72
C GLY A 115 -5.58 0.31 13.40
N LEU A 116 -4.69 -0.33 12.64
CA LEU A 116 -3.39 -0.83 13.12
C LEU A 116 -2.28 0.22 13.02
N TRP A 117 -2.42 1.18 12.11
CA TRP A 117 -1.55 2.33 11.87
C TRP A 117 -2.28 3.34 10.98
N ASN A 118 -1.66 4.50 10.74
CA ASN A 118 -2.03 5.44 9.68
C ASN A 118 -0.96 5.45 8.59
N ILE A 119 -1.36 5.69 7.35
CA ILE A 119 -0.43 5.92 6.24
C ILE A 119 -0.07 7.41 6.24
N ILE A 120 1.22 7.66 6.08
CA ILE A 120 1.81 8.98 5.88
C ILE A 120 2.23 9.04 4.42
N THR A 121 1.75 10.05 3.69
CA THR A 121 2.17 10.37 2.33
C THR A 121 2.68 11.81 2.30
N PRO A 122 3.35 12.25 1.22
CA PRO A 122 3.70 13.66 1.07
C PRO A 122 2.49 14.60 1.19
N GLU A 123 1.33 14.19 0.67
CA GLU A 123 0.08 14.95 0.78
C GLU A 123 -0.39 15.09 2.23
N THR A 124 -0.22 14.06 3.07
CA THR A 124 -0.58 14.18 4.49
C THR A 124 0.34 15.15 5.26
N LEU A 125 1.49 15.52 4.67
CA LEU A 125 2.41 16.55 5.15
C LEU A 125 2.17 17.92 4.50
N GLY A 126 1.15 18.05 3.63
CA GLY A 126 0.84 19.29 2.90
C GLY A 126 1.74 19.56 1.69
N ILE A 127 2.41 18.53 1.16
CA ILE A 127 3.24 18.63 -0.04
C ILE A 127 2.42 18.12 -1.23
N GLU A 128 2.41 18.86 -2.33
CA GLU A 128 1.58 18.57 -3.50
C GLU A 128 2.38 18.53 -4.80
N GLY A 129 1.75 18.04 -5.87
CA GLY A 129 2.28 18.08 -7.23
C GLY A 129 3.56 17.26 -7.44
N GLN A 130 4.46 17.77 -8.28
CA GLN A 130 5.67 17.06 -8.68
C GLN A 130 6.62 16.78 -7.50
N GLU A 131 6.65 17.67 -6.51
CA GLU A 131 7.44 17.50 -5.31
C GLU A 131 6.94 16.33 -4.47
N ALA A 132 5.61 16.20 -4.32
CA ALA A 132 4.99 15.05 -3.67
C ALA A 132 5.39 13.73 -4.34
N SER A 133 5.29 13.64 -5.68
CA SER A 133 5.68 12.44 -6.43
C SER A 133 7.16 12.11 -6.28
N THR A 134 8.01 13.12 -6.21
CA THR A 134 9.45 12.94 -6.02
C THR A 134 9.76 12.36 -4.64
N LEU A 135 9.16 12.92 -3.59
CA LEU A 135 9.34 12.43 -2.23
C LEU A 135 8.75 11.04 -2.04
N ALA A 136 7.55 10.79 -2.57
CA ALA A 136 6.95 9.47 -2.53
C ALA A 136 7.88 8.42 -3.15
N GLY A 137 8.52 8.73 -4.29
CA GLY A 137 9.47 7.83 -4.96
C GLY A 137 10.76 7.62 -4.19
N GLN A 138 11.10 8.51 -3.26
CA GLN A 138 12.24 8.39 -2.34
C GLN A 138 11.88 7.62 -1.05
N GLY A 139 10.65 7.12 -0.93
CA GLY A 139 10.21 6.34 0.22
C GLY A 139 9.41 7.13 1.27
N PHE A 140 8.92 8.33 0.96
CA PHE A 140 8.08 9.11 1.88
C PHE A 140 6.62 8.62 1.99
N VAL A 141 6.29 7.46 1.41
CA VAL A 141 5.06 6.73 1.75
C VAL A 141 5.39 5.72 2.85
N MET A 142 4.91 6.00 4.06
CA MET A 142 5.27 5.28 5.29
C MET A 142 4.03 4.98 6.12
N ILE A 143 4.16 4.16 7.15
CA ILE A 143 3.14 4.02 8.20
C ILE A 143 3.61 4.69 9.48
N ASP A 144 2.69 5.07 10.37
CA ASP A 144 3.03 5.65 11.69
C ASP A 144 3.40 4.61 12.76
N GLY A 145 3.62 3.36 12.33
CA GLY A 145 4.07 2.25 13.15
C GLY A 145 2.94 1.32 13.61
N PHE A 146 3.25 0.03 13.72
CA PHE A 146 2.28 -0.97 14.15
C PHE A 146 1.91 -0.85 15.63
N LYS A 147 0.65 -0.52 15.89
CA LYS A 147 0.07 -0.36 17.23
C LYS A 147 -0.82 -1.55 17.54
N VAL A 148 -0.33 -2.47 18.35
CA VAL A 148 -1.18 -3.49 18.98
C VAL A 148 -1.29 -3.14 20.46
N ALA A 149 -2.50 -2.78 20.88
CA ALA A 149 -2.88 -2.75 22.30
C ALA A 149 -3.01 -4.17 22.86
#